data_AF-A0A914VEM9-F1
#
_entry.id   AF-A0A914VEM9-F1
#
_cell.length_a   1.000
_cell.length_b   1.000
_cell.length_c   1.000
_cell.angle_alpha   90.00
_cell.angle_beta   90.00
_cell.angle_gamma   90.00
#
_symmetry.space_group_name_H-M   'P 1'
#
loop_
_entity.id
_entity.type
_entity.pdbx_description
1 polymer ?
#
loop_
_entity_poly.entity_id
_entity_poly.type
_entity_poly.pdbx_seq_one_letter_code
_entity_poly.pdbx_strand_id
1 'polypeptide(L)'
;MYECIDGHQSWSRYWCAISNGSLKFWKHPNEEETEKDPIAIVDLSQCVSERMELASKEECPRLRTLFIDVVHKRESNRLALKRFLLAADSKDDCLEWMRVTNETLRSLRFWPSDSNRI
;
A
#
# COMPACT_ATOMS: atom_id res chain seq x y z
N MET A 1 3.06 8.62 2.37
CA MET A 1 3.14 7.38 3.15
C MET A 1 3.70 7.71 4.53
N TYR A 2 3.12 7.13 5.57
CA TYR A 2 3.64 7.23 6.93
C TYR A 2 4.88 6.36 7.10
N GLU A 3 5.88 6.90 7.78
CA GLU A 3 7.15 6.24 8.05
C GLU A 3 7.59 6.54 9.49
N CYS A 4 8.23 5.59 10.13
CA CYS A 4 8.94 5.80 11.40
C CYS A 4 10.43 5.91 11.09
N ILE A 5 11.00 7.09 11.25
CA ILE A 5 12.42 7.38 10.96
C ILE A 5 13.07 7.74 12.29
N ASP A 6 14.03 6.94 12.74
CA ASP A 6 14.74 7.13 14.02
C ASP A 6 13.82 7.28 15.24
N GLY A 7 12.69 6.56 15.24
CA GLY A 7 11.68 6.64 16.30
C GLY A 7 10.71 7.82 16.18
N HIS A 8 10.87 8.66 15.16
CA HIS A 8 9.99 9.80 14.89
C HIS A 8 8.95 9.48 13.83
N GLN A 9 7.72 9.93 14.09
CA GLN A 9 6.59 9.81 13.18
C GLN A 9 6.76 10.81 12.03
N SER A 10 6.85 10.32 10.80
CA SER A 10 7.06 11.15 9.61
C SER A 10 6.11 10.79 8.48
N TRP A 11 5.87 11.76 7.60
CA TRP A 11 5.07 11.60 6.39
C TRP A 11 5.89 12.02 5.18
N SER A 12 6.15 11.06 4.30
CA SER A 12 6.85 11.30 3.04
C SER A 12 5.87 11.30 1.87
N ARG A 13 6.04 12.26 0.94
CA ARG A 13 5.31 12.30 -0.32
C ARG A 13 6.03 11.40 -1.33
N TYR A 14 5.25 10.61 -2.06
CA TYR A 14 5.74 9.69 -3.08
C TYR A 14 4.84 9.79 -4.32
N TRP A 15 5.44 9.53 -5.48
CA TRP A 15 4.71 9.08 -6.64
C TRP A 15 4.27 7.63 -6.41
N CYS A 16 3.02 7.31 -6.72
CA CYS A 16 2.42 6.01 -6.44
C CYS A 16 1.65 5.52 -7.67
N ALA A 17 1.86 4.26 -8.02
CA ALA A 17 1.12 3.59 -9.07
C ALA A 17 0.66 2.20 -8.60
N ILE A 18 -0.45 1.73 -9.15
CA ILE A 18 -0.90 0.34 -8.98
C ILE A 18 -0.65 -0.42 -10.27
N SER A 19 0.11 -1.50 -10.20
CA SER A 19 0.38 -2.37 -11.34
C SER A 19 0.65 -3.79 -10.89
N ASN A 20 0.19 -4.77 -11.67
CA ASN A 20 0.41 -6.20 -11.43
C ASN A 20 0.09 -6.65 -9.99
N GLY A 21 -1.03 -6.17 -9.43
CA GLY A 21 -1.45 -6.52 -8.08
C GLY A 21 -0.59 -5.92 -6.97
N SER A 22 0.20 -4.89 -7.24
CA SER A 22 1.04 -4.22 -6.25
C SER A 22 0.87 -2.71 -6.28
N LEU A 23 0.96 -2.06 -5.12
CA LEU A 23 1.21 -0.62 -5.02
C LEU A 23 2.72 -0.38 -5.02
N LYS A 24 3.20 0.50 -5.89
CA LYS A 24 4.61 0.81 -6.06
C LYS A 24 4.85 2.29 -5.83
N PHE A 25 5.95 2.63 -5.16
CA PHE A 25 6.24 3.99 -4.73
C PHE A 25 7.62 4.46 -5.18
N TRP A 26 7.69 5.68 -5.70
CA TRP A 26 8.92 6.36 -6.14
C TRP A 26 8.98 7.78 -5.57
N LYS A 27 10.16 8.42 -5.56
CA LYS A 27 10.25 9.83 -5.15
C LYS A 27 9.61 10.73 -6.21
N HIS A 28 9.78 10.37 -7.48
CA HIS A 28 9.34 11.20 -8.60
C HIS A 28 8.67 10.38 -9.72
N PRO A 29 7.74 10.97 -10.49
CA PRO A 29 7.01 10.26 -11.55
C PRO A 29 7.92 9.70 -12.66
N ASN A 30 8.95 10.46 -13.04
CA ASN A 30 9.91 10.05 -14.07
C ASN A 30 10.70 8.78 -13.70
N GLU A 31 10.78 8.43 -12.41
CA GLU A 31 11.43 7.17 -11.99
C GLU A 31 10.60 5.94 -12.40
N GLU A 32 9.27 6.04 -12.40
CA GLU A 32 8.41 4.98 -12.94
C GLU A 32 8.60 4.88 -14.47
N GLU A 33 8.61 6.02 -15.17
CA GLU A 33 8.74 6.07 -16.64
C GLU A 33 10.08 5.49 -17.14
N THR A 34 11.13 5.63 -16.33
CA THR A 34 12.47 5.11 -16.64
C THR A 34 12.70 3.70 -16.11
N GLU A 35 11.63 3.02 -15.68
CA GLU A 35 11.63 1.66 -15.12
C GLU A 35 12.62 1.47 -13.96
N LYS A 36 12.89 2.55 -13.20
CA LYS A 36 13.71 2.46 -12.00
C LYS A 36 12.97 1.64 -10.94
N ASP A 37 13.71 0.88 -10.14
CA ASP A 37 13.13 0.12 -9.05
C ASP A 37 12.39 1.05 -8.05
N PRO A 38 11.16 0.69 -7.66
CA PRO A 38 10.42 1.44 -6.65
C PRO A 38 11.10 1.34 -5.28
N ILE A 39 11.00 2.42 -4.52
CA ILE A 39 11.55 2.52 -3.16
C ILE A 39 10.74 1.67 -2.18
N ALA A 40 9.45 1.49 -2.46
CA ALA A 40 8.61 0.57 -1.72
C ALA A 40 7.63 -0.14 -2.64
N ILE A 41 7.35 -1.40 -2.32
CA ILE A 41 6.32 -2.22 -2.96
C ILE A 41 5.42 -2.78 -1.86
N VAL A 42 4.10 -2.68 -2.07
CA VAL A 42 3.09 -3.37 -1.27
C VAL A 42 2.41 -4.37 -2.18
N ASP A 43 2.78 -5.63 -2.02
CA ASP A 43 2.14 -6.75 -2.71
C ASP A 43 0.73 -6.98 -2.13
N LEU A 44 -0.29 -6.69 -2.92
CA LEU A 44 -1.68 -6.79 -2.50
C LEU A 44 -2.15 -8.26 -2.39
N SER A 45 -1.40 -9.22 -2.95
CA SER A 45 -1.68 -10.65 -2.74
C SER A 45 -1.42 -11.08 -1.29
N GLN A 46 -0.57 -10.34 -0.58
CA GLN A 46 -0.27 -10.56 0.85
C GLN A 46 -1.19 -9.77 1.78
N CYS A 47 -2.20 -9.08 1.23
CA CYS A 47 -3.15 -8.29 2.01
C CYS A 47 -4.10 -9.18 2.80
N VAL A 48 -4.17 -8.95 4.11
CA VAL A 48 -5.13 -9.62 5.01
C VAL A 48 -6.39 -8.80 5.23
N SER A 49 -6.34 -7.48 5.03
CA SER A 49 -7.53 -6.63 5.09
C SER A 49 -8.49 -7.01 3.96
N GLU A 50 -9.79 -7.14 4.26
CA GLU A 50 -10.79 -7.42 3.22
C GLU A 50 -10.85 -6.33 2.14
N ARG A 51 -10.57 -5.09 2.54
CA ARG A 51 -10.56 -3.90 1.70
C ARG A 51 -9.63 -2.85 2.32
N MET A 52 -9.16 -1.92 1.51
CA MET A 52 -8.57 -0.67 1.93
C MET A 52 -9.67 0.26 2.48
N GLU A 53 -9.40 0.86 3.63
CA GLU A 53 -10.37 1.68 4.37
C GLU A 53 -9.74 3.01 4.82
N LEU A 54 -10.60 3.98 5.13
CA LEU A 54 -10.19 5.24 5.74
C LEU A 54 -9.88 5.01 7.23
N ALA A 55 -8.72 5.48 7.69
CA ALA A 55 -8.36 5.49 9.09
C ALA A 55 -9.29 6.45 9.87
N SER A 56 -9.71 6.01 11.05
CA SER A 56 -10.39 6.87 12.01
C SER A 56 -9.45 7.98 12.52
N LYS A 57 -10.00 9.05 13.11
CA LYS A 57 -9.19 10.15 13.66
C LYS A 57 -8.33 9.68 14.84
N GLU A 58 -8.83 8.67 15.56
CA GLU A 58 -8.19 8.02 16.69
C GLU A 58 -6.99 7.18 16.23
N GLU A 59 -7.09 6.49 15.08
CA GLU A 59 -5.98 5.73 14.49
C GLU A 59 -4.95 6.64 13.82
N CYS A 60 -5.42 7.66 13.09
CA CYS A 60 -4.56 8.61 12.40
C CYS A 60 -5.23 9.99 12.30
N PRO A 61 -4.70 11.03 12.97
CA PRO A 61 -5.29 12.37 12.91
C PRO A 61 -5.11 13.03 11.52
N ARG A 62 -4.25 12.49 10.66
CA ARG A 62 -4.03 13.03 9.32
C ARG A 62 -5.23 12.70 8.43
N LEU A 63 -5.87 13.73 7.90
CA LEU A 63 -7.02 13.61 7.01
C LEU A 63 -6.71 12.74 5.79
N ARG A 64 -7.74 12.04 5.30
CA ARG A 64 -7.69 11.24 4.07
C ARG A 64 -6.59 10.18 4.09
N THR A 65 -6.32 9.65 5.28
CA THR A 65 -5.40 8.52 5.45
C THR A 65 -6.16 7.24 5.20
N LEU A 66 -5.78 6.51 4.15
CA LEU A 66 -6.17 5.14 3.90
C LEU A 66 -5.19 4.18 4.58
N PHE A 67 -5.65 2.98 4.93
CA PHE A 67 -4.78 1.93 5.43
C PHE A 67 -5.03 0.57 4.79
N ILE A 68 -3.97 -0.24 4.79
CA ILE A 68 -4.01 -1.64 4.38
C ILE A 68 -3.00 -2.44 5.19
N ASP A 69 -3.39 -3.65 5.60
CA ASP A 69 -2.53 -4.55 6.35
C ASP A 69 -2.09 -5.72 5.47
N VAL A 70 -0.78 -5.95 5.42
CA VAL A 70 -0.19 -7.07 4.68
C VAL A 70 0.69 -7.92 5.58
N VAL A 71 0.78 -9.21 5.25
CA VAL A 71 1.79 -10.08 5.86
C VAL A 71 3.10 -9.91 5.10
N HIS A 72 4.20 -9.78 5.82
CA HIS A 72 5.54 -9.87 5.25
C HIS A 72 6.36 -10.92 6.02
N LYS A 73 7.25 -11.61 5.29
CA LYS A 73 8.25 -12.49 5.90
C LYS A 73 9.41 -11.64 6.42
N ARG A 74 9.77 -11.85 7.69
CA ARG A 74 11.03 -11.33 8.24
C ARG A 74 12.16 -12.32 7.96
N GLU A 75 13.41 -11.86 8.09
CA GLU A 75 14.62 -12.68 7.93
C GLU A 75 14.61 -13.96 8.80
N SER A 76 13.89 -13.96 9.92
CA SER A 76 13.72 -15.11 10.81
C SER A 76 12.65 -16.13 10.36
N ASN A 77 12.13 -16.04 9.13
CA ASN A 77 10.99 -16.81 8.62
C ASN A 77 9.68 -16.64 9.44
N ARG A 78 9.64 -15.68 10.36
CA ARG A 78 8.42 -15.34 11.09
C ARG A 78 7.59 -14.39 10.25
N LEU A 79 6.30 -14.72 10.11
CA LEU A 79 5.31 -13.84 9.52
C LEU A 79 5.08 -12.65 10.46
N ALA A 80 5.05 -11.45 9.89
CA ALA A 80 4.74 -10.24 10.62
C ALA A 80 3.69 -9.43 9.86
N LEU A 81 2.77 -8.83 10.61
CA LEU A 81 1.81 -7.88 10.06
C LEU A 81 2.48 -6.52 9.87
N LYS A 82 2.25 -5.88 8.73
CA LYS A 82 2.64 -4.49 8.47
C LYS A 82 1.45 -3.70 7.98
N ARG A 83 1.11 -2.65 8.73
CA ARG A 83 0.13 -1.65 8.33
C ARG A 83 0.80 -0.56 7.51
N PHE A 84 0.25 -0.26 6.34
CA PHE A 84 0.62 0.90 5.54
C PHE A 84 -0.43 1.99 5.73
N LEU A 85 0.03 3.23 5.99
CA LEU A 85 -0.84 4.40 6.06
C LEU A 85 -0.50 5.35 4.90
N LEU A 86 -1.49 5.64 4.06
CA LEU A 86 -1.35 6.38 2.81
C LEU A 86 -2.33 7.55 2.81
N ALA A 87 -1.82 8.78 2.88
CA ALA A 87 -2.65 9.98 2.87
C ALA A 87 -2.74 10.56 1.45
N ALA A 88 -3.95 10.80 0.98
CA ALA A 88 -4.22 11.41 -0.32
C ALA A 88 -4.35 12.94 -0.23
N ASP A 89 -3.98 13.64 -1.29
CA ASP A 89 -4.00 15.11 -1.34
C ASP A 89 -5.43 15.66 -1.42
N SER A 90 -6.31 15.01 -2.18
CA SER A 90 -7.71 15.40 -2.32
C SER A 90 -8.67 14.29 -1.88
N LYS A 91 -9.94 14.66 -1.65
CA LYS A 91 -11.00 13.69 -1.35
C LYS A 91 -11.22 12.75 -2.53
N ASP A 92 -11.16 13.27 -3.75
CA ASP A 92 -11.40 12.49 -4.96
C ASP A 92 -10.28 11.47 -5.18
N ASP A 93 -9.02 11.87 -4.98
CA ASP A 93 -7.88 10.93 -4.99
C ASP A 93 -8.05 9.85 -3.92
N CYS A 94 -8.49 10.22 -2.71
CA CYS A 94 -8.72 9.27 -1.63
C CYS A 94 -9.78 8.22 -2.00
N LEU A 95 -10.88 8.66 -2.61
CA LEU A 95 -11.96 7.77 -3.04
C LEU A 95 -11.51 6.87 -4.20
N GLU A 96 -10.76 7.43 -5.15
CA GLU A 96 -10.29 6.69 -6.32
C GLU A 96 -9.24 5.64 -5.95
N TRP A 97 -8.26 6.00 -5.11
CA TRP A 97 -7.28 5.04 -4.60
C TRP A 97 -7.93 3.90 -3.83
N MET A 98 -8.94 4.21 -3.01
CA MET A 98 -9.71 3.19 -2.31
C MET A 98 -10.48 2.29 -3.31
N ARG A 99 -11.13 2.86 -4.33
CA ARG A 99 -11.89 2.12 -5.34
C ARG A 99 -10.98 1.16 -6.12
N VAL A 100 -9.93 1.67 -6.75
CA VAL A 100 -9.03 0.90 -7.62
C VAL A 100 -8.26 -0.17 -6.84
N THR A 101 -7.80 0.15 -5.63
CA THR A 101 -7.12 -0.84 -4.77
C THR A 101 -8.07 -1.97 -4.38
N ASN A 102 -9.32 -1.65 -4.02
CA ASN A 102 -10.32 -2.65 -3.66
C ASN A 102 -10.77 -3.51 -4.83
N GLU A 103 -10.85 -2.96 -6.04
CA GLU A 103 -11.07 -3.74 -7.26
C GLU A 103 -9.91 -4.69 -7.53
N THR A 104 -8.68 -4.23 -7.34
CA THR A 104 -7.48 -5.07 -7.50
C THR A 104 -7.44 -6.20 -6.49
N LEU A 105 -7.73 -5.93 -5.21
CA LEU A 105 -7.83 -6.94 -4.15
C LEU A 105 -8.87 -8.01 -4.48
N ARG A 106 -10.04 -7.61 -5.00
CA ARG A 106 -11.06 -8.56 -5.45
C ARG A 106 -10.53 -9.42 -6.59
N SER A 107 -9.96 -8.82 -7.62
CA SER A 107 -9.42 -9.54 -8.78
C SER A 107 -8.38 -10.60 -8.37
N LEU A 108 -7.46 -10.26 -7.46
CA LEU A 108 -6.45 -11.19 -6.95
C LEU A 108 -7.03 -12.37 -6.16
N ARG A 109 -8.18 -12.18 -5.49
CA ARG A 109 -8.85 -13.24 -4.73
C ARG A 109 -9.67 -14.18 -5.59
N PHE A 110 -10.31 -13.65 -6.64
CA PHE A 110 -11.12 -14.45 -7.57
C PHE A 110 -10.25 -15.22 -8.57
N TRP A 111 -9.08 -14.67 -8.92
CA TRP A 111 -8.12 -15.29 -9.83
C TRP A 111 -6.74 -15.34 -9.16
N PRO A 112 -6.53 -16.24 -8.17
CA PRO A 112 -5.20 -16.43 -7.62
C PRO A 112 -4.29 -16.91 -8.77
N SER A 113 -3.30 -16.11 -9.14
CA SER A 113 -2.29 -16.53 -10.10
C SER A 113 -1.62 -17.83 -9.63
N ASP A 114 -1.38 -18.78 -10.55
CA ASP A 114 -0.85 -20.13 -10.24
C ASP A 114 0.49 -20.11 -9.47
N SER A 115 1.20 -18.98 -9.46
CA SER A 115 2.40 -18.73 -8.64
C SER A 115 2.16 -18.74 -7.11
N ASN A 116 0.91 -18.71 -6.65
CA ASN A 116 0.53 -18.80 -5.23
C ASN A 116 0.14 -20.22 -4.77
N ARG A 117 0.29 -21.25 -5.62
CA ARG A 117 0.14 -22.66 -5.24
C ARG A 117 1.50 -23.22 -4.78
N ILE A 118 1.84 -23.01 -3.50
CA ILE A 118 2.92 -23.73 -2.81
C ILE A 118 2.30 -24.89 -2.03
#